data_AF-A0AAU4WBF9-F1
#
_entry.id   AF-A0AAU4WBF9-F1
#
_cell.length_a   1.000
_cell.length_b   1.000
_cell.length_c   1.000
_cell.angle_alpha   90.00
_cell.angle_beta   90.00
_cell.angle_gamma   90.00
#
_symmetry.space_group_name_H-M   'P 1'
#
loop_
_entity.id
_entity.type
_entity.pdbx_description
1 polymer ?
#
loop_
_entity_poly.entity_id
_entity_poly.type
_entity_poly.pdbx_seq_one_letter_code
_entity_poly.pdbx_strand_id
1 'polypeptide(L)'
;MSTLKGKRPHATYDQIKQLRARATRRATDWQHKTTTAIAKQYGTVVVEQLQITNMVKSAKGTIENPGKNVAQKSGLNRSISQEAWGRTVTLLTYKTARNGGTLVKVPAPNTSLRCSACGFITPGSREDQATFVCKNPACGWSANADWNAARNVLHLYRIGLVTIPAAGRAVVRRTRGVKPAAAR
;
A
#
# COMPACT_ATOMS: atom_id res chain seq x y z
N MET A 1 32.08 46.75 5.16
CA MET A 1 30.70 46.61 4.64
C MET A 1 30.15 45.26 5.09
N SER A 2 29.36 45.27 6.16
CA SER A 2 28.75 44.09 6.80
C SER A 2 27.42 43.76 6.13
N THR A 3 27.26 42.54 5.64
CA THR A 3 26.02 42.05 5.00
C THR A 3 24.97 41.74 6.07
N LEU A 4 23.85 42.47 6.03
CA LEU A 4 22.66 42.23 6.84
C LEU A 4 22.01 40.87 6.45
N LYS A 5 22.45 39.76 7.04
CA LYS A 5 21.71 38.49 7.03
C LYS A 5 20.48 38.63 7.94
N GLY A 6 19.35 39.03 7.39
CA GLY A 6 18.09 39.16 8.12
C GLY A 6 17.66 37.84 8.78
N LYS A 7 17.24 37.87 10.05
CA LYS A 7 16.76 36.72 10.86
C LYS A 7 15.42 36.10 10.38
N ARG A 8 14.84 36.64 9.31
CA ARG A 8 13.51 36.26 8.78
C ARG A 8 13.40 34.86 8.16
N PRO A 9 14.43 34.24 7.53
CA PRO A 9 14.32 32.91 6.93
C PRO A 9 14.19 31.79 7.98
N HIS A 10 14.92 31.89 9.09
CA HIS A 10 14.98 30.82 10.10
C HIS A 10 13.63 30.58 10.78
N ALA A 11 12.93 31.66 11.16
CA ALA A 11 11.60 31.57 11.75
C ALA A 11 10.61 30.87 10.80
N THR A 12 10.65 31.18 9.50
CA THR A 12 9.81 30.52 8.49
C THR A 12 10.17 29.04 8.34
N TYR A 13 11.46 28.69 8.30
CA TYR A 13 11.89 27.29 8.24
C TYR A 13 11.43 26.49 9.48
N ASP A 14 11.50 27.09 10.66
CA ASP A 14 11.03 26.48 11.90
C ASP A 14 9.51 26.28 11.89
N GLN A 15 8.73 27.25 11.41
CA GLN A 15 7.28 27.11 11.23
C GLN A 15 6.94 25.97 10.27
N ILE A 16 7.64 25.87 9.12
CA ILE A 16 7.46 24.77 8.16
C ILE A 16 7.78 23.42 8.82
N LYS A 17 8.85 23.34 9.61
CA LYS A 17 9.24 22.13 10.35
C LYS A 17 8.15 21.73 11.36
N GLN A 18 7.61 22.69 12.10
CA GLN A 18 6.54 22.45 13.07
C GLN A 18 5.25 21.95 12.39
N LEU A 19 4.85 22.56 11.27
CA LEU A 19 3.68 22.13 10.49
C LEU A 19 3.84 20.71 9.94
N ARG A 20 5.01 20.40 9.37
CA ARG A 20 5.33 19.04 8.90
C ARG A 20 5.27 18.03 10.04
N ALA A 21 5.87 18.35 11.18
CA ALA A 21 5.84 17.48 12.35
C ALA A 21 4.39 17.24 12.85
N ARG A 22 3.54 18.27 12.83
CA ARG A 22 2.11 18.15 13.18
C ARG A 22 1.37 17.24 12.20
N ALA A 23 1.59 17.38 10.90
CA ALA A 23 1.01 16.51 9.88
C ALA A 23 1.43 15.04 10.07
N THR A 24 2.73 14.80 10.30
CA THR A 24 3.25 13.45 10.59
C THR A 24 2.62 12.85 11.85
N ARG A 25 2.46 13.63 12.93
CA ARG A 25 1.79 13.16 14.16
C ARG A 25 0.34 12.76 13.89
N ARG A 26 -0.42 13.59 13.15
CA ARG A 26 -1.81 13.27 12.77
C ARG A 26 -1.92 11.99 11.95
N ALA A 27 -1.07 11.84 10.92
CA ALA A 27 -1.05 10.63 10.10
C ALA A 27 -0.70 9.38 10.91
N THR A 28 0.26 9.51 11.84
CA THR A 28 0.66 8.42 12.73
C THR A 28 -0.47 8.03 13.68
N ASP A 29 -1.09 9.00 14.34
CA ASP A 29 -2.25 8.78 15.23
C ASP A 29 -3.39 8.08 14.49
N TRP A 30 -3.76 8.58 13.30
CA TRP A 30 -4.77 7.96 12.46
C TRP A 30 -4.43 6.50 12.13
N GLN A 31 -3.20 6.22 11.67
CA GLN A 31 -2.79 4.84 11.38
C GLN A 31 -2.83 3.95 12.62
N HIS A 32 -2.43 4.46 13.79
CA HIS A 32 -2.53 3.69 15.03
C HIS A 32 -3.98 3.37 15.37
N LYS A 33 -4.89 4.35 15.30
CA LYS A 33 -6.32 4.13 15.58
C LYS A 33 -6.94 3.15 14.60
N THR A 34 -6.76 3.36 13.31
CA THR A 34 -7.31 2.51 12.24
C THR A 34 -6.81 1.07 12.34
N THR A 35 -5.50 0.87 12.47
CA THR A 35 -4.94 -0.50 12.57
C THR A 35 -5.33 -1.20 13.86
N THR A 36 -5.54 -0.47 14.97
CA THR A 36 -6.08 -1.05 16.21
C THR A 36 -7.54 -1.48 16.03
N ALA A 37 -8.37 -0.65 15.38
CA ALA A 37 -9.77 -0.98 15.12
C ALA A 37 -9.87 -2.25 14.24
N ILE A 38 -9.11 -2.30 13.14
CA ILE A 38 -9.05 -3.47 12.25
C ILE A 38 -8.62 -4.72 13.02
N ALA A 39 -7.54 -4.64 13.81
CA ALA A 39 -7.01 -5.80 14.52
C ALA A 39 -7.93 -6.32 15.64
N LYS A 40 -8.80 -5.47 16.19
CA LYS A 40 -9.82 -5.87 17.17
C LYS A 40 -11.04 -6.51 16.52
N GLN A 41 -11.41 -6.04 15.32
CA GLN A 41 -12.63 -6.45 14.64
C GLN A 41 -12.46 -7.74 13.84
N TYR A 42 -11.28 -7.95 13.24
CA TYR A 42 -11.07 -9.06 12.29
C TYR A 42 -9.99 -10.03 12.78
N GLY A 43 -10.32 -11.32 12.81
CA GLY A 43 -9.37 -12.39 13.13
C GLY A 43 -8.32 -12.63 12.04
N THR A 44 -8.60 -12.26 10.80
CA THR A 44 -7.66 -12.36 9.68
C THR A 44 -7.67 -11.08 8.87
N VAL A 45 -6.48 -10.51 8.64
CA VAL A 45 -6.27 -9.35 7.78
C VAL A 45 -5.38 -9.77 6.62
N VAL A 46 -5.80 -9.44 5.39
CA VAL A 46 -5.07 -9.80 4.17
C VAL A 46 -4.59 -8.53 3.48
N VAL A 47 -3.30 -8.48 3.13
CA VAL A 47 -2.70 -7.35 2.42
C VAL A 47 -1.85 -7.81 1.24
N GLU A 48 -1.60 -6.93 0.29
CA GLU A 48 -0.67 -7.20 -0.80
C GLU A 48 0.78 -7.19 -0.33
N GLN A 49 1.59 -8.11 -0.86
CA GLN A 49 3.04 -8.12 -0.69
C GLN A 49 3.69 -7.15 -1.69
N LEU A 50 3.49 -5.85 -1.48
CA LEU A 50 4.16 -4.81 -2.25
C LEU A 50 5.67 -4.81 -1.99
N GLN A 51 6.47 -4.63 -3.05
CA GLN A 51 7.92 -4.45 -2.95
C GLN A 51 8.24 -2.97 -2.73
N ILE A 52 7.78 -2.41 -1.60
CA ILE A 52 7.79 -0.96 -1.33
C ILE A 52 9.20 -0.37 -1.48
N THR A 53 10.23 -1.06 -0.99
CA THR A 53 11.64 -0.64 -1.10
C THR A 53 12.07 -0.47 -2.56
N ASN A 54 11.69 -1.40 -3.43
CA ASN A 54 11.96 -1.32 -4.87
C ASN A 54 11.13 -0.21 -5.51
N MET A 55 9.87 -0.05 -5.08
CA MET A 55 8.98 0.98 -5.61
C MET A 55 9.46 2.39 -5.28
N VAL A 56 10.15 2.62 -4.17
CA VAL A 56 10.68 3.95 -3.81
C VAL A 56 12.16 4.15 -4.18
N LYS A 57 12.75 3.21 -4.93
CA LYS A 57 14.14 3.35 -5.40
C LYS A 57 14.27 4.58 -6.29
N SER A 58 15.37 5.30 -6.11
CA SER A 58 15.68 6.47 -6.95
C SER A 58 15.90 6.04 -8.40
N ALA A 59 15.40 6.85 -9.34
CA ALA A 59 15.79 6.73 -10.75
C ALA A 59 17.04 7.56 -11.08
N LYS A 60 17.66 8.22 -10.08
CA LYS A 60 18.92 8.95 -10.28
C LYS A 60 20.00 7.94 -10.72
N GLY A 61 20.52 8.14 -11.93
CA GLY A 61 21.65 7.40 -12.46
C GLY A 61 23.00 7.95 -11.98
N THR A 62 24.07 7.57 -12.66
CA THR A 62 25.42 8.10 -12.42
C THR A 62 25.71 9.29 -13.35
N ILE A 63 26.94 9.83 -13.29
CA ILE A 63 27.37 10.90 -14.19
C ILE A 63 27.49 10.35 -15.62
N GLU A 64 28.02 9.15 -15.76
CA GLU A 64 28.26 8.45 -17.03
C GLU A 64 26.96 7.93 -17.64
N ASN A 65 26.01 7.49 -16.80
CA ASN A 65 24.70 6.98 -17.20
C ASN A 65 23.59 7.70 -16.44
N PRO A 66 23.20 8.92 -16.88
CA PRO A 66 22.19 9.71 -16.20
C PRO A 66 20.82 9.04 -16.24
N GLY A 67 20.08 9.20 -15.15
CA GLY A 67 18.73 8.67 -15.00
C GLY A 67 17.72 9.41 -15.86
N LYS A 68 16.68 8.70 -16.33
CA LYS A 68 15.53 9.31 -17.03
C LYS A 68 14.37 9.55 -16.06
N ASN A 69 13.57 10.59 -16.31
CA ASN A 69 12.37 10.91 -15.54
C ASN A 69 12.59 11.05 -14.02
N VAL A 70 13.78 11.50 -13.60
CA VAL A 70 14.19 11.55 -12.18
C VAL A 70 13.26 12.42 -11.34
N ALA A 71 12.83 13.58 -11.87
CA ALA A 71 11.92 14.48 -11.17
C ALA A 71 10.53 13.85 -10.97
N GLN A 72 9.96 13.25 -12.02
CA GLN A 72 8.68 12.53 -11.94
C GLN A 72 8.77 11.36 -10.95
N LYS A 73 9.85 10.57 -11.02
CA LYS A 73 10.08 9.46 -10.09
C LYS A 73 10.22 9.94 -8.64
N SER A 74 10.94 11.03 -8.41
CA SER A 74 11.08 11.63 -7.07
C SER A 74 9.72 12.07 -6.52
N GLY A 75 8.87 12.68 -7.37
CA GLY A 75 7.49 13.02 -7.04
C GLY A 75 6.67 11.80 -6.61
N LEU A 76 6.71 10.72 -7.39
CA LEU A 76 6.04 9.45 -7.06
C LEU A 76 6.59 8.81 -5.77
N ASN A 77 7.90 8.82 -5.57
CA ASN A 77 8.50 8.27 -4.35
C ASN A 77 8.04 9.06 -3.11
N ARG A 78 7.88 10.38 -3.24
CA ARG A 78 7.35 11.23 -2.17
C ARG A 78 5.88 10.90 -1.86
N SER A 79 5.01 10.71 -2.86
CA SER A 79 3.61 10.34 -2.59
C SER A 79 3.52 8.98 -1.91
N ILE A 80 4.23 7.95 -2.40
CA ILE A 80 4.28 6.62 -1.75
C ILE A 80 4.76 6.72 -0.30
N SER A 81 5.78 7.53 -0.05
CA SER A 81 6.34 7.68 1.31
C SER A 81 5.38 8.38 2.27
N GLN A 82 4.55 9.31 1.78
CA GLN A 82 3.56 10.02 2.60
C GLN A 82 2.41 9.11 3.04
N GLU A 83 2.05 8.11 2.23
CA GLU A 83 1.04 7.10 2.59
C GLU A 83 1.52 6.12 3.68
N ALA A 84 2.84 5.98 3.84
CA ALA A 84 3.48 5.15 4.86
C ALA A 84 2.97 3.69 4.93
N TRP A 85 2.75 3.06 3.76
CA TRP A 85 2.24 1.69 3.63
C TRP A 85 3.01 0.67 4.47
N GLY A 86 4.35 0.77 4.50
CA GLY A 86 5.19 -0.14 5.27
C GLY A 86 4.90 -0.07 6.77
N ARG A 87 4.68 1.12 7.32
CA ARG A 87 4.31 1.31 8.72
C ARG A 87 2.95 0.72 9.01
N THR A 88 1.96 0.92 8.14
CA THR A 88 0.62 0.31 8.29
C THR A 88 0.70 -1.21 8.38
N VAL A 89 1.47 -1.85 7.50
CA VAL A 89 1.70 -3.31 7.54
C VAL A 89 2.40 -3.73 8.83
N THR A 90 3.42 -3.00 9.30
CA THR A 90 4.09 -3.28 10.57
C THR A 90 3.12 -3.18 11.75
N LEU A 91 2.30 -2.12 11.81
CA LEU A 91 1.31 -1.93 12.86
C LEU A 91 0.28 -3.07 12.87
N LEU A 92 -0.25 -3.44 11.70
CA LEU A 92 -1.17 -4.57 11.58
C LEU A 92 -0.52 -5.88 12.01
N THR A 93 0.73 -6.13 11.62
CA THR A 93 1.45 -7.38 11.96
C THR A 93 1.42 -7.64 13.46
N TYR A 94 1.88 -6.70 14.29
CA TYR A 94 1.95 -6.97 15.72
C TYR A 94 0.60 -6.82 16.42
N LYS A 95 -0.30 -5.93 15.94
CA LYS A 95 -1.60 -5.73 16.59
C LYS A 95 -2.56 -6.88 16.32
N THR A 96 -2.56 -7.44 15.12
CA THR A 96 -3.36 -8.63 14.81
C THR A 96 -2.88 -9.81 15.65
N ALA A 97 -1.57 -10.06 15.68
CA ALA A 97 -0.98 -11.10 16.54
C ALA A 97 -1.32 -10.91 18.02
N ARG A 98 -1.24 -9.68 18.54
CA ARG A 98 -1.62 -9.36 19.94
C ARG A 98 -3.07 -9.70 20.27
N ASN A 99 -3.99 -9.59 19.31
CA ASN A 99 -5.41 -9.92 19.50
C ASN A 99 -5.73 -11.38 19.11
N GLY A 100 -4.72 -12.24 18.91
CA GLY A 100 -4.91 -13.64 18.52
C GLY A 100 -5.30 -13.84 17.04
N GLY A 101 -5.23 -12.78 16.23
CA GLY A 101 -5.49 -12.82 14.80
C GLY A 101 -4.23 -13.05 13.96
N THR A 102 -4.41 -13.06 12.64
CA THR A 102 -3.32 -13.27 11.68
C THR A 102 -3.29 -12.19 10.60
N LEU A 103 -2.08 -11.77 10.22
CA LEU A 103 -1.85 -10.97 9.02
C LEU A 103 -1.28 -11.87 7.92
N VAL A 104 -1.97 -11.93 6.78
CA VAL A 104 -1.54 -12.70 5.62
C VAL A 104 -1.21 -11.77 4.48
N LYS A 105 -0.16 -12.13 3.73
CA LYS A 105 0.26 -11.38 2.55
C LYS A 105 0.02 -12.21 1.30
N VAL A 106 -0.51 -11.58 0.25
CA VAL A 106 -0.81 -12.21 -1.05
C VAL A 106 -0.02 -11.54 -2.18
N PRO A 107 0.15 -12.20 -3.33
CA PRO A 107 0.79 -11.56 -4.48
C PRO A 107 0.02 -10.31 -4.93
N ALA A 108 0.74 -9.20 -5.15
CA ALA A 108 0.18 -7.93 -5.62
C ALA A 108 -0.20 -7.87 -7.13
N PRO A 109 0.43 -8.62 -8.06
CA PRO A 109 0.15 -8.42 -9.49
C PRO A 109 -1.33 -8.58 -9.87
N ASN A 110 -1.82 -7.67 -10.72
CA ASN A 110 -3.14 -7.66 -11.36
C ASN A 110 -4.36 -7.56 -10.43
N THR A 111 -4.19 -7.41 -9.12
CA THR A 111 -5.30 -7.27 -8.15
C THR A 111 -6.16 -6.04 -8.39
N SER A 112 -5.59 -4.97 -8.93
CA SER A 112 -6.29 -3.72 -9.27
C SER A 112 -6.96 -3.73 -10.65
N LEU A 113 -6.60 -4.67 -11.54
CA LEU A 113 -7.12 -4.79 -12.91
C LEU A 113 -8.10 -5.94 -13.07
N ARG A 114 -7.97 -6.97 -12.23
CA ARG A 114 -8.85 -8.13 -12.23
C ARG A 114 -10.26 -7.72 -11.82
N CYS A 115 -11.28 -8.18 -12.55
CA CYS A 115 -12.65 -8.08 -12.09
C CYS A 115 -12.90 -9.06 -10.94
N SER A 116 -13.41 -8.57 -9.82
CA SER A 116 -13.74 -9.43 -8.67
C SER A 116 -14.96 -10.33 -8.88
N ALA A 117 -15.80 -10.03 -9.88
CA ALA A 117 -16.98 -10.81 -10.24
C ALA A 117 -16.65 -11.95 -11.23
N CYS A 118 -16.05 -11.63 -12.39
CA CYS A 118 -15.77 -12.64 -13.44
C CYS A 118 -14.30 -13.07 -13.55
N GLY A 119 -13.36 -12.41 -12.86
CA GLY A 119 -11.94 -12.73 -12.90
C GLY A 119 -11.19 -12.24 -14.15
N PHE A 120 -11.88 -11.60 -15.11
CA PHE A 120 -11.26 -11.07 -16.33
C PHE A 120 -10.26 -9.95 -15.98
N ILE A 121 -9.09 -9.97 -16.63
CA ILE A 121 -8.02 -8.99 -16.42
C ILE A 121 -7.85 -8.22 -17.73
N THR A 122 -8.07 -6.90 -17.69
CA THR A 122 -7.91 -6.06 -18.87
C THR A 122 -7.44 -4.65 -18.49
N PRO A 123 -6.45 -4.09 -19.20
CA PRO A 123 -6.08 -2.69 -19.05
C PRO A 123 -7.29 -1.76 -19.22
N GLY A 124 -7.34 -0.67 -18.47
CA GLY A 124 -8.47 0.27 -18.51
C GLY A 124 -9.73 -0.20 -17.78
N SER A 125 -9.71 -1.37 -17.12
CA SER A 125 -10.83 -1.75 -16.23
C SER A 125 -10.88 -0.86 -14.98
N ARG A 126 -9.74 -0.33 -14.54
CA ARG A 126 -9.67 0.79 -13.60
C ARG A 126 -9.60 2.07 -14.43
N GLU A 127 -10.70 2.79 -14.52
CA GLU A 127 -10.81 4.01 -15.33
C GLU A 127 -10.14 5.18 -14.63
N ASP A 128 -10.32 5.28 -13.32
CA ASP A 128 -9.72 6.32 -12.48
C ASP A 128 -9.39 5.80 -11.07
N GLN A 129 -9.10 6.70 -10.13
CA GLN A 129 -8.78 6.33 -8.75
C GLN A 129 -9.95 5.64 -8.03
N ALA A 130 -11.18 6.08 -8.26
CA ALA A 130 -12.39 5.61 -7.60
C ALA A 130 -13.19 4.61 -8.43
N THR A 131 -13.13 4.64 -9.75
CA THR A 131 -14.05 3.90 -10.63
C THR A 131 -13.41 2.65 -11.24
N PHE A 132 -14.08 1.52 -11.10
CA PHE A 132 -13.77 0.28 -11.80
C PHE A 132 -14.97 -0.18 -12.63
N VAL A 133 -14.72 -0.46 -13.91
CA VAL A 133 -15.70 -1.01 -14.86
C VAL A 133 -15.08 -2.20 -15.56
N CYS A 134 -15.68 -3.37 -15.39
CA CYS A 134 -15.25 -4.57 -16.08
C CYS A 134 -15.48 -4.42 -17.59
N LYS A 135 -14.41 -4.56 -18.37
CA LYS A 135 -14.46 -4.47 -19.84
C LYS A 135 -14.84 -5.79 -20.52
N ASN A 136 -15.22 -6.82 -19.75
CA ASN A 136 -15.81 -8.04 -20.30
C ASN A 136 -17.30 -7.76 -20.63
N PRO A 137 -17.72 -7.82 -21.91
CA PRO A 137 -19.10 -7.58 -22.31
C PRO A 137 -20.12 -8.48 -21.60
N ALA A 138 -19.72 -9.69 -21.21
CA ALA A 138 -20.61 -10.65 -20.53
C ALA A 138 -20.75 -10.42 -19.01
N CYS A 139 -19.98 -9.49 -18.41
CA CYS A 139 -19.94 -9.33 -16.95
C CYS A 139 -20.75 -8.14 -16.43
N GLY A 140 -20.64 -6.97 -17.07
CA GLY A 140 -21.33 -5.74 -16.63
C GLY A 140 -20.94 -5.19 -15.25
N TRP A 141 -19.94 -5.76 -14.57
CA TRP A 141 -19.58 -5.37 -13.20
C TRP A 141 -18.96 -3.96 -13.14
N SER A 142 -19.52 -3.10 -12.28
CA SER A 142 -18.94 -1.81 -11.92
C SER A 142 -18.95 -1.60 -10.41
N ALA A 143 -17.94 -0.91 -9.90
CA ALA A 143 -17.72 -0.75 -8.47
C ALA A 143 -16.72 0.36 -8.17
N ASN A 144 -16.60 0.70 -6.89
CA ASN A 144 -15.42 1.41 -6.43
C ASN A 144 -14.15 0.55 -6.66
N ALA A 145 -13.09 1.16 -7.18
CA ALA A 145 -11.85 0.48 -7.54
C ALA A 145 -11.15 -0.17 -6.35
N ASP A 146 -11.11 0.50 -5.20
CA ASP A 146 -10.50 -0.05 -3.99
C ASP A 146 -11.34 -1.20 -3.41
N TRP A 147 -12.68 -1.11 -3.51
CA TRP A 147 -13.55 -2.22 -3.10
C TRP A 147 -13.36 -3.45 -4.00
N ASN A 148 -13.25 -3.27 -5.32
CA ASN A 148 -12.93 -4.35 -6.25
C ASN A 148 -11.56 -4.97 -5.95
N ALA A 149 -10.53 -4.14 -5.71
CA ALA A 149 -9.19 -4.60 -5.35
C ALA A 149 -9.19 -5.39 -4.03
N ALA A 150 -9.89 -4.91 -2.99
CA ALA A 150 -10.02 -5.61 -1.71
C ALA A 150 -10.64 -7.00 -1.87
N ARG A 151 -11.67 -7.14 -2.72
CA ARG A 151 -12.27 -8.44 -3.04
C ARG A 151 -11.29 -9.36 -3.76
N ASN A 152 -10.45 -8.84 -4.66
CA ASN A 152 -9.42 -9.64 -5.33
C ASN A 152 -8.33 -10.10 -4.36
N VAL A 153 -7.86 -9.23 -3.47
CA VAL A 153 -6.90 -9.57 -2.41
C VAL A 153 -7.43 -10.71 -1.54
N LEU A 154 -8.70 -10.61 -1.10
CA LEU A 154 -9.35 -11.67 -0.34
C LEU A 154 -9.51 -12.96 -1.16
N HIS A 155 -9.84 -12.85 -2.45
CA HIS A 155 -9.94 -14.00 -3.35
C HIS A 155 -8.61 -14.77 -3.44
N LEU A 156 -7.48 -14.08 -3.60
CA LEU A 156 -6.15 -14.71 -3.65
C LEU A 156 -5.85 -15.50 -2.37
N TYR A 157 -6.19 -14.94 -1.21
CA TYR A 157 -6.09 -15.64 0.07
C TYR A 157 -6.97 -16.90 0.12
N ARG A 158 -8.24 -16.80 -0.31
CA ARG A 158 -9.20 -17.92 -0.31
C ARG A 158 -8.77 -19.08 -1.20
N ILE A 159 -8.13 -18.80 -2.33
CA ILE A 159 -7.56 -19.85 -3.20
C ILE A 159 -6.17 -20.33 -2.75
N GLY A 160 -5.71 -19.87 -1.59
CA GLY A 160 -4.47 -20.31 -0.95
C GLY A 160 -3.20 -19.68 -1.47
N LEU A 161 -3.26 -18.60 -2.28
CA LEU A 161 -2.08 -17.89 -2.76
C LEU A 161 -1.56 -16.93 -1.70
N VAL A 162 -0.56 -17.37 -0.96
CA VAL A 162 0.09 -16.57 0.08
C VAL A 162 1.57 -16.41 -0.21
N THR A 163 2.12 -15.26 0.19
CA THR A 163 3.56 -15.01 0.12
C THR A 163 4.21 -15.38 1.44
N ILE A 164 5.15 -16.31 1.40
CA ILE A 164 5.89 -16.75 2.58
C ILE A 164 7.31 -16.19 2.46
N PRO A 165 7.89 -15.60 3.53
CA PRO A 165 9.30 -15.25 3.52
C PRO A 165 10.14 -16.52 3.41
N ALA A 166 10.90 -16.68 2.31
CA ALA A 166 11.84 -17.77 2.12
C ALA A 166 13.23 -17.18 1.90
N ALA A 167 14.17 -17.42 2.83
CA ALA A 167 15.60 -17.11 2.70
C ALA A 167 15.94 -15.89 1.82
N GLY A 168 15.47 -14.71 2.22
CA GLY A 168 15.78 -13.44 1.52
C GLY A 168 14.88 -13.04 0.34
N ARG A 169 13.91 -13.87 -0.09
CA ARG A 169 12.88 -13.49 -1.09
C ARG A 169 11.48 -13.97 -0.68
N ALA A 170 10.46 -13.16 -0.95
CA ALA A 170 9.08 -13.60 -0.79
C ALA A 170 8.70 -14.55 -1.94
N VAL A 171 8.34 -15.80 -1.63
CA VAL A 171 7.91 -16.78 -2.63
C VAL A 171 6.41 -16.99 -2.50
N VAL A 172 5.71 -17.03 -3.64
CA VAL A 172 4.29 -17.37 -3.69
C VAL A 172 4.16 -18.88 -3.53
N ARG A 173 3.45 -19.34 -2.50
CA ARG A 173 3.11 -20.77 -2.34
C ARG A 173 1.60 -20.91 -2.27
N ARG A 174 1.09 -22.02 -2.81
CA ARG A 174 -0.26 -22.50 -2.51
C ARG A 174 -0.21 -23.25 -1.18
N THR A 175 -0.81 -22.70 -0.14
CA THR A 175 -1.01 -23.44 1.11
C THR A 175 -2.09 -24.51 0.90
N ARG A 176 -1.84 -25.75 1.33
CA ARG A 176 -2.88 -26.78 1.40
C ARG A 176 -3.92 -26.35 2.43
N GLY A 177 -5.12 -25.99 1.97
CA GLY A 177 -6.32 -25.79 2.78
C GLY A 177 -6.17 -24.77 3.91
N VAL A 178 -6.31 -23.48 3.58
CA VAL A 178 -6.71 -22.51 4.61
C VAL A 178 -8.16 -22.85 4.95
N LYS A 179 -8.41 -23.47 6.12
CA LYS A 179 -9.77 -23.57 6.65
C LYS A 179 -10.30 -22.13 6.71
N PRO A 180 -11.44 -21.81 6.09
CA PRO A 180 -11.99 -20.46 6.21
C PRO A 180 -12.12 -20.17 7.71
N ALA A 181 -11.49 -19.09 8.17
CA ALA A 181 -11.79 -18.56 9.49
C ALA A 181 -13.31 -18.36 9.49
N ALA A 182 -14.00 -19.11 10.33
CA ALA A 182 -15.45 -19.08 10.42
C ALA A 182 -15.86 -17.61 10.59
N ALA A 183 -16.61 -17.10 9.61
CA ALA A 183 -17.25 -15.82 9.76
C ALA A 183 -18.18 -15.92 10.98
N ARG A 184 -17.88 -15.16 12.02
CA ARG A 184 -18.84 -14.82 13.07
C ARG A 184 -19.38 -13.44 12.76
#